data_AF-A0A9D4WCP8-F1
#
_entry.id   AF-A0A9D4WCP8-F1
#
_cell.length_a   1.000
_cell.length_b   1.000
_cell.length_c   1.000
_cell.angle_alpha   90.00
_cell.angle_beta   90.00
_cell.angle_gamma   90.00
#
_symmetry.space_group_name_H-M   'P 1'
#
loop_
_entity.id
_entity.type
_entity.pdbx_description
1 polymer ?
#
loop_
_entity_poly.entity_id
_entity_poly.type
_entity_poly.pdbx_seq_one_letter_code
_entity_poly.pdbx_strand_id
1 'polypeptide(L)'
;MSVDATMREIKAVDSENQKNLLSDEWRMNQLQKHLTAEDHPYHKFSTGNWDTFETSVTYLFPITKYLGLLATGMTVDARTLVQQARNEVSEFCHKYGYEMPVDVLAKWIADKSQVYTQHAYMRPLEVVAMVLGSDDK
;
A
#
# COMPACT_ATOMS: atom_id res chain seq x y z
N MET A 1 8.77 21.68 28.45
CA MET A 1 8.91 20.28 28.02
C MET A 1 10.18 19.74 28.65
N SER A 2 10.09 18.66 29.44
CA SER A 2 11.23 18.16 30.23
C SER A 2 12.34 17.64 29.33
N VAL A 3 13.57 18.12 29.52
CA VAL A 3 14.79 17.75 28.78
C VAL A 3 15.02 16.23 28.74
N ASP A 4 14.47 15.51 29.71
CA ASP A 4 14.52 14.05 29.84
C ASP A 4 13.72 13.29 28.75
N ALA A 5 12.60 13.85 28.27
CA ALA A 5 11.78 13.20 27.25
C ALA A 5 12.48 13.24 25.88
N THR A 6 13.01 14.41 25.50
CA THR A 6 13.75 14.59 24.26
C THR A 6 15.02 13.74 24.22
N MET A 7 15.74 13.62 25.33
CA MET A 7 16.95 12.79 25.38
C MET A 7 16.64 11.30 25.28
N ARG A 8 15.49 10.87 25.81
CA ARG A 8 15.00 9.49 25.69
C ARG A 8 14.62 9.17 24.25
N GLU A 9 14.00 10.11 23.55
CA GLU A 9 13.62 9.99 22.14
C GLU A 9 14.85 9.90 21.24
N ILE A 10 15.85 10.76 21.46
CA ILE A 10 17.14 10.71 20.73
C ILE A 10 17.85 9.37 20.95
N LYS A 11 17.85 8.85 22.18
CA LYS A 11 18.45 7.53 22.49
C LYS A 11 17.66 6.37 21.88
N ALA A 12 16.35 6.49 21.77
CA ALA A 12 15.52 5.48 21.11
C ALA A 12 15.80 5.44 19.60
N VAL A 13 15.89 6.60 18.95
CA VAL A 13 16.25 6.74 17.54
C VAL A 13 17.65 6.18 17.26
N ASP A 14 18.64 6.48 18.12
CA ASP A 14 20.00 5.92 17.97
C ASP A 14 20.03 4.41 18.17
N SER A 15 19.26 3.88 19.13
CA SER A 15 19.11 2.43 19.34
C SER A 15 18.47 1.73 18.15
N GLU A 16 17.50 2.36 17.50
CA GLU A 16 16.86 1.87 16.27
C GLU A 16 17.83 1.91 15.09
N ASN A 17 18.58 3.01 14.93
CA ASN A 17 19.62 3.13 13.91
C ASN A 17 20.75 2.08 14.07
N GLN A 18 21.19 1.81 15.30
CA GLN A 18 22.19 0.78 15.60
C GLN A 18 21.69 -0.63 15.30
N LYS A 19 20.40 -0.90 15.52
CA LYS A 19 19.76 -2.16 15.10
C LYS A 19 19.68 -2.27 13.57
N ASN A 20 19.32 -1.18 12.91
CA ASN A 20 19.23 -1.12 11.44
C ASN A 20 20.59 -1.30 10.77
N LEU A 21 21.70 -0.87 11.39
CA LEU A 21 23.06 -1.14 10.90
C LEU A 21 23.45 -2.62 10.89
N LEU A 22 22.89 -3.43 11.82
CA LEU A 22 23.14 -4.88 11.89
C LEU A 22 22.22 -5.69 10.97
N SER A 23 21.10 -5.10 10.55
CA SER A 23 20.03 -5.73 9.78
C SER A 23 19.46 -4.74 8.76
N ASP A 24 20.28 -4.34 7.80
CA ASP A 24 19.84 -3.44 6.73
C ASP A 24 19.20 -4.25 5.60
N GLU A 25 18.07 -4.89 5.89
CA GLU A 25 17.31 -5.67 4.90
C GLU A 25 16.94 -4.80 3.70
N TRP A 26 16.73 -3.50 3.89
CA TRP A 26 16.44 -2.57 2.81
C TRP A 26 17.63 -2.41 1.87
N ARG A 27 18.84 -2.21 2.40
CA ARG A 27 20.07 -2.15 1.60
C ARG A 27 20.44 -3.49 1.02
N MET A 28 20.25 -4.59 1.74
CA MET A 28 20.47 -5.95 1.22
C MET A 28 19.52 -6.26 0.07
N ASN A 29 18.24 -5.86 0.18
CA ASN A 29 17.30 -5.94 -0.92
C ASN A 29 17.76 -5.08 -2.10
N GLN A 30 18.18 -3.83 -1.88
CA GLN A 30 18.73 -2.98 -2.96
C GLN A 30 19.96 -3.60 -3.64
N LEU A 31 20.86 -4.23 -2.86
CA LEU A 31 22.05 -4.90 -3.35
C LEU A 31 21.71 -6.17 -4.14
N GLN A 32 20.78 -6.98 -3.64
CA GLN A 32 20.26 -8.16 -4.34
C GLN A 32 19.57 -7.79 -5.64
N LYS A 33 18.77 -6.71 -5.65
CA LYS A 33 18.14 -6.18 -6.85
C LYS A 33 19.19 -5.74 -7.87
N HIS A 34 20.21 -5.01 -7.45
CA HIS A 34 21.31 -4.57 -8.33
C HIS A 34 22.12 -5.74 -8.91
N LEU A 35 22.24 -6.85 -8.18
CA LEU A 35 22.93 -8.06 -8.62
C LEU A 35 22.08 -8.97 -9.53
N THR A 36 20.75 -8.81 -9.57
CA THR A 36 19.91 -9.53 -10.53
C THR A 36 20.11 -9.02 -11.95
N ALA A 37 19.77 -9.84 -12.95
CA ALA A 37 19.82 -9.42 -14.35
C ALA A 37 18.88 -8.23 -14.61
N GLU A 38 19.34 -7.27 -15.42
CA GLU A 38 18.63 -5.99 -15.68
C GLU A 38 17.25 -6.19 -16.31
N ASP A 39 17.05 -7.29 -17.04
CA ASP A 39 15.80 -7.68 -17.68
C ASP A 39 14.80 -8.33 -16.71
N HIS A 40 15.25 -8.79 -15.55
CA HIS A 40 14.42 -9.50 -14.58
C HIS A 40 13.59 -8.50 -13.75
N PRO A 41 12.26 -8.71 -13.57
CA PRO A 41 11.38 -7.79 -12.84
C PRO A 41 11.83 -7.45 -11.40
N TYR A 42 12.62 -8.34 -10.78
CA TYR A 42 13.19 -8.13 -9.45
C TYR A 42 14.28 -7.05 -9.42
N HIS A 43 14.98 -6.77 -10.53
CA HIS A 43 16.03 -5.73 -10.61
C HIS A 43 15.46 -4.29 -10.53
N LYS A 44 14.14 -4.11 -10.70
CA LYS A 44 13.50 -2.80 -10.81
C LYS A 44 13.25 -2.13 -9.45
N PHE A 45 13.16 -0.79 -9.47
CA PHE A 45 12.88 0.04 -8.30
C PHE A 45 11.49 -0.22 -7.70
N SER A 46 11.35 0.02 -6.38
CA SER A 46 10.06 0.00 -5.69
C SER A 46 9.08 1.10 -6.15
N THR A 47 9.57 2.09 -6.90
CA THR A 47 8.80 3.23 -7.41
C THR A 47 9.45 3.69 -8.73
N GLY A 48 8.74 3.58 -9.84
CA GLY A 48 9.30 3.74 -11.20
C GLY A 48 9.39 5.19 -11.71
N ASN A 49 10.27 5.41 -12.70
CA ASN A 49 10.40 6.62 -13.54
C ASN A 49 9.65 6.44 -14.89
N TRP A 50 9.42 7.53 -15.63
CA TRP A 50 8.72 7.59 -16.93
C TRP A 50 9.16 6.51 -17.94
N ASP A 51 10.45 6.23 -18.04
CA ASP A 51 10.99 5.23 -18.97
C ASP A 51 10.70 3.77 -18.56
N THR A 52 10.33 3.52 -17.30
CA THR A 52 10.01 2.18 -16.76
C THR A 52 8.51 1.87 -16.73
N PHE A 53 7.65 2.83 -17.08
CA PHE A 53 6.20 2.76 -16.87
C PHE A 53 5.47 1.73 -17.75
N GLU A 54 5.98 1.41 -18.94
CA GLU A 54 5.32 0.47 -19.87
C GLU A 54 5.49 -1.02 -19.48
N THR A 55 6.46 -1.37 -18.62
CA THR A 55 6.74 -2.77 -18.23
C THR A 55 6.72 -3.02 -16.72
N SER A 56 6.43 -1.99 -15.91
CA SER A 56 6.38 -2.11 -14.45
C SER A 56 5.04 -2.67 -14.00
N VAL A 57 5.05 -3.57 -13.02
CA VAL A 57 3.85 -4.09 -12.33
C VAL A 57 3.00 -2.90 -11.89
N THR A 58 1.90 -2.65 -12.59
CA THR A 58 1.05 -1.50 -12.31
C THR A 58 0.34 -1.74 -10.98
N TYR A 59 0.68 -0.93 -9.97
CA TYR A 59 0.00 -0.92 -8.66
C TYR A 59 -1.33 -0.16 -8.70
N LEU A 60 -1.73 0.32 -9.88
CA LEU A 60 -3.00 0.96 -10.17
C LEU A 60 -3.97 -0.09 -10.73
N PHE A 61 -5.07 -0.30 -10.03
CA PHE A 61 -6.08 -1.28 -10.36
C PHE A 61 -7.39 -0.57 -10.72
N PRO A 62 -7.93 -0.79 -11.94
CA PRO A 62 -9.27 -0.32 -12.26
C PRO A 62 -10.30 -1.13 -11.46
N ILE A 63 -11.17 -0.43 -10.74
CA ILE A 63 -12.27 -1.02 -9.96
C ILE A 63 -13.57 -0.90 -10.77
N THR A 64 -13.87 0.32 -11.24
CA THR A 64 -14.99 0.60 -12.16
C THR A 64 -14.51 1.47 -13.32
N LYS A 65 -15.44 1.90 -14.18
CA LYS A 65 -15.16 2.89 -15.25
C LYS A 65 -14.69 4.23 -14.68
N TYR A 66 -15.15 4.60 -13.48
CA TYR A 66 -14.93 5.91 -12.86
C TYR A 66 -14.01 5.84 -11.62
N LEU A 67 -13.79 4.66 -11.05
CA LEU A 67 -12.99 4.45 -9.85
C LEU A 67 -11.73 3.63 -10.11
N GLY A 68 -10.61 4.14 -9.61
CA GLY A 68 -9.32 3.46 -9.56
C GLY A 68 -8.84 3.26 -8.12
N LEU A 69 -8.06 2.21 -7.90
CA LEU A 69 -7.40 1.93 -6.63
C LEU A 69 -5.91 1.76 -6.84
N LEU A 70 -5.10 2.65 -6.27
CA LEU A 70 -3.66 2.48 -6.19
C LEU A 70 -3.33 1.80 -4.87
N ALA A 71 -2.71 0.62 -4.90
CA ALA A 71 -2.37 -0.14 -3.70
C ALA A 71 -0.87 -0.40 -3.64
N THR A 72 -0.17 0.23 -2.71
CA THR A 72 1.29 0.12 -2.52
C THR A 72 1.61 -0.62 -1.23
N GLY A 73 2.45 -1.65 -1.29
CA GLY A 73 2.79 -2.50 -0.14
C GLY A 73 2.96 -3.95 -0.56
N MET A 74 2.58 -4.89 0.32
CA MET A 74 2.59 -6.32 0.01
C MET A 74 1.68 -6.63 -1.20
N THR A 75 2.26 -7.20 -2.27
CA THR A 75 1.53 -7.49 -3.52
C THR A 75 0.35 -8.44 -3.31
N VAL A 76 0.45 -9.41 -2.40
CA VAL A 76 -0.62 -10.38 -2.13
C VAL A 76 -1.81 -9.70 -1.45
N ASP A 77 -1.54 -8.83 -0.48
CA ASP A 77 -2.57 -8.07 0.22
C ASP A 77 -3.20 -7.04 -0.71
N ALA A 78 -2.40 -6.39 -1.56
CA ALA A 78 -2.89 -5.44 -2.55
C ALA A 78 -3.90 -6.11 -3.49
N ARG A 79 -3.57 -7.30 -4.03
CA ARG A 79 -4.49 -8.07 -4.89
C ARG A 79 -5.75 -8.50 -4.16
N THR A 80 -5.62 -8.93 -2.90
CA THR A 80 -6.76 -9.36 -2.09
C THR A 80 -7.69 -8.19 -1.79
N LEU A 81 -7.14 -7.03 -1.42
CA LEU A 81 -7.89 -5.81 -1.16
C LEU A 81 -8.62 -5.33 -2.43
N VAL A 82 -7.95 -5.33 -3.58
CA VAL A 82 -8.56 -4.99 -4.88
C VAL A 82 -9.72 -5.91 -5.21
N GLN A 83 -9.56 -7.22 -5.04
CA GLN A 83 -10.63 -8.18 -5.34
C GLN A 83 -11.83 -7.96 -4.42
N GLN A 84 -11.59 -7.73 -3.13
CA GLN A 84 -12.66 -7.46 -2.19
C GLN A 84 -13.36 -6.13 -2.47
N ALA A 85 -12.62 -5.09 -2.85
CA ALA A 85 -13.18 -3.80 -3.24
C ALA A 85 -14.08 -3.92 -4.48
N ARG A 86 -13.70 -4.74 -5.47
CA ARG A 86 -14.54 -5.03 -6.64
C ARG A 86 -15.85 -5.72 -6.26
N ASN A 87 -15.79 -6.68 -5.35
CA ASN A 87 -16.98 -7.37 -4.87
C ASN A 87 -17.92 -6.40 -4.14
N GLU A 88 -17.39 -5.57 -3.24
CA GLU A 88 -18.18 -4.56 -2.52
C GLU A 88 -18.86 -3.58 -3.47
N VAL A 89 -18.13 -3.06 -4.46
CA VAL A 89 -18.70 -2.13 -5.45
C VAL A 89 -19.78 -2.81 -6.27
N SER A 90 -19.59 -4.08 -6.68
CA SER A 90 -20.62 -4.84 -7.40
C SER A 90 -21.89 -5.03 -6.56
N GLU A 91 -21.74 -5.34 -5.27
CA GLU A 91 -22.87 -5.50 -4.35
C GLU A 91 -23.58 -4.16 -4.10
N PHE A 92 -22.83 -3.07 -3.96
CA PHE A 92 -23.36 -1.72 -3.82
C PHE A 92 -24.18 -1.33 -5.05
N CYS A 93 -23.63 -1.48 -6.25
CA CYS A 93 -24.33 -1.18 -7.49
C CYS A 93 -25.60 -2.03 -7.64
N HIS A 94 -25.54 -3.30 -7.25
CA HIS A 94 -26.71 -4.18 -7.27
C HIS A 94 -27.81 -3.73 -6.29
N LYS A 95 -27.43 -3.33 -5.08
CA LYS A 95 -28.35 -2.96 -4.00
C LYS A 95 -28.99 -1.59 -4.20
N TYR A 96 -28.20 -0.61 -4.65
CA TYR A 96 -28.61 0.79 -4.70
C TYR A 96 -28.94 1.27 -6.13
N GLY A 97 -28.52 0.55 -7.17
CA GLY A 97 -28.85 0.86 -8.57
C GLY A 97 -28.05 2.02 -9.18
N TYR A 98 -26.99 2.49 -8.52
CA TYR A 98 -26.08 3.51 -9.03
C TYR A 98 -24.62 3.18 -8.71
N GLU A 99 -23.69 3.80 -9.43
CA GLU A 99 -22.25 3.61 -9.25
C GLU A 99 -21.79 4.10 -7.88
N MET A 100 -20.99 3.29 -7.19
CA MET A 100 -20.50 3.65 -5.86
C MET A 100 -19.63 4.91 -5.92
N PRO A 101 -19.87 5.91 -5.06
CA PRO A 101 -19.05 7.12 -5.05
C PRO A 101 -17.73 6.88 -4.30
N VAL A 102 -16.73 7.73 -4.61
CA VAL A 102 -15.34 7.56 -4.16
C VAL A 102 -15.17 7.61 -2.64
N ASP A 103 -15.97 8.45 -1.97
CA ASP A 103 -15.97 8.64 -0.52
C ASP A 103 -16.50 7.41 0.22
N VAL A 104 -17.53 6.75 -0.33
CA VAL A 104 -18.07 5.51 0.22
C VAL A 104 -17.04 4.39 0.11
N LEU A 105 -16.33 4.28 -1.02
CA LEU A 105 -15.25 3.30 -1.19
C LEU A 105 -14.10 3.55 -0.21
N ALA A 106 -13.67 4.80 -0.08
CA ALA A 106 -12.60 5.18 0.83
C ALA A 106 -12.96 4.83 2.28
N LYS A 107 -14.20 5.10 2.70
CA LYS A 107 -14.70 4.75 4.04
C LYS A 107 -14.70 3.24 4.26
N TRP A 108 -15.18 2.46 3.30
CA TRP A 108 -15.18 1.00 3.40
C TRP A 108 -13.76 0.43 3.55
N ILE A 109 -12.78 0.95 2.79
CA ILE A 109 -11.38 0.53 2.91
C ILE A 109 -10.80 0.90 4.28
N ALA A 110 -11.14 2.08 4.79
CA ALA A 110 -10.70 2.54 6.11
C ALA A 110 -11.26 1.67 7.24
N ASP A 111 -12.58 1.42 7.23
CA ASP A 111 -13.25 0.57 8.22
C ASP A 111 -12.66 -0.85 8.21
N LYS A 112 -12.42 -1.39 7.01
CA LYS A 112 -11.77 -2.69 6.86
C LYS A 112 -10.38 -2.72 7.48
N SER A 113 -9.53 -1.76 7.12
CA SER A 113 -8.17 -1.65 7.64
C SER A 113 -8.16 -1.50 9.16
N GLN A 114 -9.14 -0.75 9.70
CA GLN A 114 -9.30 -0.54 11.12
C GLN A 114 -9.66 -1.84 11.86
N VAL A 115 -10.59 -2.65 11.35
CA VAL A 115 -10.97 -3.93 11.95
C VAL A 115 -9.78 -4.89 12.04
N TYR A 116 -8.91 -4.93 11.03
CA TYR A 116 -7.69 -5.75 11.05
C TYR A 116 -6.72 -5.38 12.20
N THR A 117 -6.80 -4.17 12.75
CA THR A 117 -5.98 -3.73 13.89
C THR A 117 -6.59 -4.04 15.25
N GLN A 118 -7.89 -4.35 15.32
CA GLN A 118 -8.60 -4.56 16.58
C GLN A 118 -8.53 -5.99 17.10
N HIS A 119 -8.37 -6.96 16.20
CA HIS A 119 -8.42 -8.38 16.57
C HIS A 119 -7.00 -8.94 16.77
N ALA A 120 -6.71 -9.43 17.98
CA ALA A 120 -5.39 -9.95 18.35
C ALA A 120 -4.90 -11.17 17.54
N TYR A 121 -5.80 -11.87 16.84
CA TYR A 121 -5.46 -13.00 15.95
C TYR A 121 -5.33 -12.59 14.48
N MET A 122 -5.61 -11.33 14.13
CA MET A 122 -5.50 -10.82 12.77
C MET A 122 -4.24 -9.98 12.61
N ARG A 123 -3.66 -10.04 11.41
CA ARG A 123 -2.56 -9.15 11.02
C ARG A 123 -3.12 -7.90 10.32
N PRO A 124 -2.53 -6.71 10.54
CA PRO A 124 -2.85 -5.51 9.75
C PRO A 124 -2.62 -5.74 8.25
N LEU A 125 -3.34 -4.98 7.42
CA LEU A 125 -3.08 -4.95 5.99
C LEU A 125 -1.79 -4.16 5.75
N GLU A 126 -0.77 -4.81 5.17
CA GLU A 126 0.50 -4.16 4.84
C GLU A 126 0.42 -3.45 3.48
N VAL A 127 -0.62 -2.64 3.31
CA VAL A 127 -0.93 -1.94 2.06
C VAL A 127 -1.43 -0.54 2.37
N VAL A 128 -0.83 0.45 1.74
CA VAL A 128 -1.37 1.79 1.64
C VAL A 128 -2.23 1.84 0.37
N ALA A 129 -3.51 2.14 0.55
CA ALA A 129 -4.48 2.21 -0.53
C ALA A 129 -4.90 3.66 -0.77
N MET A 130 -4.78 4.13 -2.01
CA MET A 130 -5.21 5.44 -2.46
C MET A 130 -6.33 5.27 -3.49
N VAL A 131 -7.48 5.87 -3.19
CA VAL A 131 -8.67 5.80 -4.04
C VAL A 131 -8.66 6.98 -5.00
N LEU A 132 -8.93 6.70 -6.27
CA LEU A 132 -9.03 7.67 -7.36
C LEU A 132 -10.46 7.64 -7.88
N GLY A 133 -11.05 8.82 -8.05
CA GLY A 133 -12.38 8.97 -8.65
C GLY A 133 -12.33 10.02 -9.75
N SER A 134 -12.91 9.70 -10.90
CA SER A 134 -13.17 10.65 -11.97
C SER A 134 -14.68 10.85 -12.07
N ASP A 135 -15.13 12.10 -11.98
CA ASP A 135 -16.53 12.49 -12.20
C ASP A 135 -16.63 13.19 -13.56
N ASP A 136 -17.71 12.95 -14.31
CA ASP A 136 -17.90 13.44 -15.69
C ASP A 136 -18.42 14.90 -15.74
N LYS A 137 -17.98 15.77 -14.81
CA LYS A 137 -18.34 17.20 -14.83
C LYS A 137 -17.39 18.04 -15.68
#